data_AF-A0A2A5D5M6-F1
#
_entry.id   AF-A0A2A5D5M6-F1
#
_cell.length_a   1.000
_cell.length_b   1.000
_cell.length_c   1.000
_cell.angle_alpha   90.00
_cell.angle_beta   90.00
_cell.angle_gamma   90.00
#
_symmetry.space_group_name_H-M   'P 1'
#
loop_
_entity.id
_entity.type
_entity.pdbx_description
1 polymer ?
#
loop_
_entity_poly.entity_id
_entity_poly.type
_entity_poly.pdbx_seq_one_letter_code
_entity_poly.pdbx_strand_id
1 'polypeptide(L)' 'MTKEEFKFIYESGDDVKLRETIVEMNKEHTFRELSLFACVTYNEFRGITKRLNIKSNLKRVKTARRFKMEGSRY' A
#
# COMPACT_ATOMS: atom_id res chain seq x y z
N MET A 1 12.13 9.20 -2.13
CA MET A 1 11.15 9.72 -3.11
C MET A 1 10.13 10.58 -2.40
N THR A 2 9.78 11.74 -2.95
CA THR A 2 8.76 12.62 -2.35
C THR A 2 7.34 12.25 -2.80
N LYS A 3 6.31 12.69 -2.06
CA LYS A 3 4.90 12.41 -2.37
C LYS A 3 4.48 12.98 -3.73
N GLU A 4 5.05 14.14 -4.09
CA GLU A 4 4.75 14.84 -5.34
C GLU A 4 5.35 14.12 -6.56
N GLU A 5 6.55 13.57 -6.42
CA GLU A 5 7.17 12.73 -7.46
C GLU A 5 6.38 11.44 -7.71
N PHE A 6 5.86 10.81 -6.65
CA PHE A 6 5.04 9.60 -6.80
C PHE A 6 3.75 9.88 -7.58
N LYS A 7 3.09 11.01 -7.27
CA LYS A 7 1.89 11.43 -7.99
C LYS A 7 2.19 11.69 -9.46
N PHE A 8 3.29 12.38 -9.77
CA PHE A 8 3.69 12.66 -11.15
C PHE A 8 3.92 11.39 -11.96
N ILE A 9 4.59 10.38 -11.39
CA ILE A 9 4.81 9.09 -12.06
C ILE A 9 3.50 8.31 -12.24
N TYR A 10 2.60 8.39 -11.25
CA TYR A 10 1.28 7.78 -11.34
C TYR A 10 0.44 8.40 -12.48
N GLU A 11 0.47 9.73 -12.63
CA GLU A 11 -0.22 10.45 -13.72
C GLU A 11 0.47 10.26 -15.08
N SER A 12 1.78 9.99 -15.10
CA SER A 12 2.55 9.79 -16.34
C SER A 12 2.13 8.55 -17.13
N GLY A 13 1.42 7.58 -16.53
CA GLY A 13 0.93 6.37 -17.21
C GLY A 13 2.03 5.40 -17.68
N ASP A 14 3.27 5.58 -17.22
CA ASP A 14 4.41 4.76 -17.60
C ASP A 14 4.48 3.53 -16.68
N ASP A 15 3.83 2.43 -17.09
CA ASP A 15 3.61 1.22 -16.27
C ASP A 15 4.91 0.62 -15.71
N VAL A 16 6.03 0.74 -16.45
CA VAL A 16 7.34 0.20 -16.03
C VAL A 16 7.89 1.00 -14.85
N LYS A 17 7.98 2.32 -14.99
CA LYS A 17 8.44 3.22 -13.93
C LYS A 17 7.50 3.18 -12.72
N LEU A 18 6.20 3.14 -12.97
CA LEU A 18 5.19 3.04 -11.92
C LEU A 18 5.38 1.75 -11.11
N ARG A 19 5.64 0.63 -11.79
CA ARG A 19 5.91 -0.65 -11.11
C ARG A 19 7.15 -0.60 -10.25
N GLU A 20 8.28 -0.11 -10.76
CA GLU A 20 9.53 0.00 -10.00
C GLU A 20 9.36 0.90 -8.78
N THR A 21 8.72 2.05 -8.99
CA THR A 21 8.41 3.03 -7.95
C THR A 21 7.53 2.44 -6.85
N ILE A 22 6.44 1.76 -7.22
CA ILE A 22 5.56 1.10 -6.25
C ILE A 22 6.33 0.03 -5.50
N VAL A 23 7.16 -0.79 -6.16
CA VAL A 23 7.95 -1.85 -5.50
C VAL A 23 8.91 -1.27 -4.47
N GLU A 24 9.58 -0.17 -4.80
CA GLU A 24 10.49 0.52 -3.89
C GLU A 24 9.75 1.08 -2.67
N MET A 25 8.71 1.87 -2.91
CA MET A 25 7.93 2.49 -1.83
C MET A 25 7.17 1.47 -0.99
N ASN A 26 6.75 0.34 -1.58
CA ASN A 26 6.11 -0.78 -0.87
C ASN A 26 7.06 -1.52 0.09
N LYS A 27 8.37 -1.24 0.08
CA LYS A 27 9.28 -1.74 1.12
C LYS A 27 9.03 -1.07 2.47
N GLU A 28 8.66 0.21 2.45
CA GLU A 28 8.52 1.07 3.63
C GLU A 28 7.06 1.43 3.94
N HIS A 29 6.22 1.54 2.91
CA HIS A 29 4.83 1.96 3.01
C HIS A 29 3.85 0.87 2.55
N THR A 30 2.64 0.92 3.09
CA THR A 30 1.55 0.02 2.68
C THR A 30 0.83 0.56 1.44
N PHE A 31 0.12 -0.31 0.71
CA PHE A 31 -0.69 0.11 -0.45
C PHE A 31 -1.74 1.17 -0.11
N ARG A 32 -2.21 1.21 1.15
CA ARG A 32 -3.14 2.24 1.60
C ARG A 32 -2.46 3.62 1.69
N GLU A 33 -1.23 3.68 2.17
CA GLU A 33 -0.44 4.91 2.18
C GLU A 33 -0.05 5.34 0.77
N LEU A 34 0.33 4.40 -0.09
CA LEU A 34 0.64 4.69 -1.49
C LEU A 34 -0.59 5.24 -2.25
N SER A 35 -1.79 4.73 -1.96
CA SER A 35 -3.02 5.30 -2.53
C SER A 35 -3.27 6.74 -2.08
N LEU A 36 -2.91 7.08 -0.83
CA LEU A 36 -3.00 8.45 -0.34
C LEU A 36 -1.96 9.37 -1.01
N PHE A 37 -0.75 8.88 -1.30
CA PHE A 37 0.27 9.66 -2.01
C PHE A 37 -0.11 9.95 -3.45
N ALA A 38 -0.73 9.00 -4.14
CA ALA A 38 -1.29 9.23 -5.48
C ALA A 38 -2.62 10.02 -5.46
N CYS A 39 -3.16 10.36 -4.28
CA CYS A 39 -4.46 11.03 -4.15
C CYS A 39 -5.62 10.29 -4.83
N VAL A 40 -5.58 8.95 -4.80
CA VAL A 40 -6.58 8.07 -5.43
C VAL A 40 -7.24 7.17 -4.40
N THR A 41 -8.37 6.58 -4.76
CA THR A 41 -9.00 5.60 -3.88
C THR A 41 -8.16 4.31 -3.83
N TYR A 42 -8.21 3.62 -2.68
CA TYR A 42 -7.55 2.33 -2.52
C TYR A 42 -8.03 1.30 -3.56
N ASN A 43 -9.29 1.36 -3.99
CA ASN A 43 -9.83 0.45 -4.99
C ASN A 43 -9.20 0.64 -6.37
N GLU A 44 -9.03 1.89 -6.81
CA GLU A 44 -8.35 2.21 -8.07
C GLU A 44 -6.89 1.79 -8.01
N PHE A 45 -6.20 2.14 -6.92
CA PHE A 45 -4.81 1.75 -6.71
C PHE A 45 -4.62 0.23 -6.65
N ARG A 46 -5.55 -0.49 -6.02
CA ARG A 46 -5.57 -1.96 -5.99
C ARG A 46 -5.80 -2.56 -7.37
N GLY A 47 -6.62 -1.91 -8.21
CA GLY A 47 -6.82 -2.30 -9.60
C GLY A 47 -5.52 -2.24 -10.40
N ILE A 48 -4.78 -1.15 -10.26
CA ILE A 48 -3.49 -0.93 -10.96
C ILE A 48 -2.43 -1.89 -10.46
N THR A 49 -2.23 -1.99 -9.14
CA THR A 49 -1.25 -2.93 -8.55
C THR A 49 -1.56 -4.38 -8.94
N LYS A 50 -2.84 -4.76 -9.09
CA LYS A 50 -3.24 -6.07 -9.61
C LYS A 50 -2.89 -6.25 -11.09
N ARG A 51 -3.08 -5.24 -11.95
CA ARG A 51 -2.66 -5.27 -13.36
C ARG A 51 -1.14 -5.40 -13.48
N LEU A 52 -0.39 -4.66 -12.66
CA LEU A 52 1.07 -4.68 -12.60
C LEU A 52 1.64 -5.90 -11.85
N ASN A 53 0.77 -6.80 -11.36
CA ASN A 53 1.12 -8.01 -10.61
C ASN A 53 2.03 -7.74 -9.38
N ILE A 54 1.77 -6.63 -8.68
CA ILE A 54 2.53 -6.20 -7.49
C ILE A 54 1.79 -6.66 -6.23
N LYS A 55 2.51 -7.32 -5.33
CA LYS A 55 1.98 -7.74 -4.03
C LYS A 55 2.27 -6.69 -2.96
N SER A 56 1.27 -6.38 -2.13
CA SER A 56 1.48 -5.51 -0.98
C SER A 56 2.41 -6.17 0.01
N ASN A 57 3.34 -5.40 0.55
CA ASN A 57 4.17 -5.86 1.63
C ASN A 57 3.28 -6.00 2.87
N LEU A 58 2.98 -7.24 3.25
CA LEU A 58 2.12 -7.61 4.39
C LEU A 58 2.70 -7.20 5.76
N LYS A 59 3.81 -6.45 5.80
CA LYS A 59 4.39 -5.97 7.05
C LYS A 59 3.41 -4.99 7.73
N ARG A 60 2.87 -5.49 8.85
CA ARG A 60 2.05 -4.81 9.87
C ARG A 60 0.58 -4.59 9.55
N VAL A 61 -0.17 -5.70 9.61
CA VAL A 61 -1.22 -5.77 10.63
C VAL A 61 -1.04 -7.09 11.39
N LYS A 62 -0.02 -7.18 12.26
CA LYS A 62 -0.17 -8.03 13.45
C LYS A 62 -1.27 -7.34 14.23
N THR A 63 -2.51 -7.73 13.99
CA THR A 63 -3.66 -7.29 14.78
C THR A 63 -3.28 -7.58 16.24
N ALA A 64 -2.99 -6.54 17.01
CA ALA A 64 -2.79 -6.60 18.45
C ALA A 64 -4.15 -6.84 19.15
N ARG A 65 -4.91 -7.83 18.68
CA ARG A 65 -6.12 -8.36 19.31
C ARG A 65 -5.97 -9.87 19.51
N ARG A 66 -4.95 -10.23 20.28
CA ARG A 66 -5.01 -11.37 21.19
C ARG A 66 -4.55 -10.91 22.58
N PHE A 67 -5.15 -9.81 23.08
CA PHE A 67 -5.38 -9.78 24.51
C PHE A 67 -6.47 -10.83 24.74
N LYS A 68 -6.03 -12.07 25.04
CA LYS A 68 -6.84 -12.97 25.83
C LYS A 68 -7.14 -12.21 27.10
N MET A 69 -8.33 -11.63 27.19
CA MET A 69 -8.93 -11.30 28.46
C MET A 69 -9.35 -12.66 29.04
N GLU A 70 -8.38 -13.42 29.58
CA GLU A 70 -8.67 -14.46 30.57
C GLU A 70 -9.08 -13.72 31.84
N GLY A 71 -10.32 -13.26 31.82
CA GLY A 71 -10.91 -12.46 32.86
C GLY A 71 -12.40 -12.73 32.86
N SER A 72 -12.79 -13.65 33.74
CA SER A 72 -14.14 -13.85 34.24
C SER A 72 -15.12 -14.52 33.28
N ARG A 73 -15.48 -15.77 33.59
CA ARG A 73 -16.76 -16.04 34.28
C ARG A 73 -16.95 -17.53 34.56
N TYR A 74 -17.28 -17.78 35.83
CA TYR A 74 -17.79 -19.00 36.48
C TYR A 74 -16.76 -20.06 36.86
#